data_AF-A0A7W1ECH0-F1
#
_entry.id   AF-A0A7W1ECH0-F1
#
_cell.length_a   1.000
_cell.length_b   1.000
_cell.length_c   1.000
_cell.angle_alpha   90.00
_cell.angle_beta   90.00
_cell.angle_gamma   90.00
#
_symmetry.space_group_name_H-M   'P 1'
#
loop_
_entity.id
_entity.type
_entity.pdbx_description
1 polymer ?
#
loop_
_entity_poly.entity_id
_entity_poly.type
_entity_poly.pdbx_seq_one_letter_code
_entity_poly.pdbx_strand_id
1 'polypeptide(L)'
;MSNPSSVPRGVDSRMLAEVAAGLQSIPKELSPKYFYDQRGSELFEEITRLPEYYPTRTERSLLASWMPELIGMLGARSLVELGAGSAEKTRLILDAMRKAGTAEVYVPIDVSATFLAETAVRL
;
A
#
# COMPACT_ATOMS: atom_id res chain seq x y z
N MET A 1 -19.43 -38.76 12.90
CA MET A 1 -19.94 -37.81 11.87
C MET A 1 -19.61 -36.41 12.37
N SER A 2 -18.51 -35.83 11.88
CA SER A 2 -17.97 -34.57 12.39
C SER A 2 -18.60 -33.41 11.63
N ASN A 3 -19.27 -32.52 12.35
CA ASN A 3 -20.01 -31.37 11.82
C ASN A 3 -19.07 -30.37 11.12
N PRO A 4 -19.15 -30.15 9.79
CA PRO A 4 -18.30 -29.21 9.09
C PRO A 4 -18.96 -27.82 9.08
N SER A 5 -19.19 -27.22 10.25
CA SER A 5 -19.81 -25.89 10.29
C SER A 5 -19.52 -25.15 11.60
N SER A 6 -18.35 -24.53 11.71
CA SER A 6 -18.09 -23.50 12.72
C SER A 6 -17.21 -22.34 12.24
N VAL A 7 -16.80 -22.31 10.97
CA VAL A 7 -16.11 -21.13 10.44
C VAL A 7 -17.13 -20.00 10.33
N PRO A 8 -16.97 -18.89 11.06
CA PRO A 8 -17.87 -17.74 10.96
C PRO A 8 -17.90 -17.27 9.49
N ARG A 9 -19.10 -16.95 8.97
CA ARG A 9 -19.19 -16.37 7.62
C ARG A 9 -18.38 -15.07 7.59
N GLY A 10 -17.39 -15.00 6.68
CA GLY A 10 -16.54 -13.83 6.49
C GLY A 10 -15.04 -14.05 6.75
N VAL A 11 -14.61 -15.22 7.21
CA VAL A 11 -13.18 -15.49 7.43
C VAL A 11 -12.54 -16.13 6.18
N ASP A 12 -11.48 -15.51 5.65
CA ASP A 12 -10.72 -16.06 4.51
C ASP A 12 -10.04 -17.38 4.94
N SER A 13 -10.45 -18.48 4.30
CA SER A 13 -9.89 -19.82 4.54
C SER A 13 -8.37 -19.90 4.40
N ARG A 14 -7.76 -19.07 3.53
CA ARG A 14 -6.31 -19.00 3.35
C ARG A 14 -5.66 -18.32 4.54
N MET A 15 -6.25 -17.24 5.04
CA MET A 15 -5.78 -16.56 6.25
C MET A 15 -5.75 -17.53 7.44
N LEU A 16 -6.83 -18.29 7.66
CA LEU A 16 -6.89 -19.27 8.75
C LEU A 16 -5.79 -20.32 8.64
N ALA A 17 -5.57 -20.85 7.44
CA ALA A 17 -4.53 -21.86 7.20
C ALA A 17 -3.12 -21.29 7.48
N GLU A 18 -2.84 -20.08 7.00
CA GLU A 18 -1.55 -19.41 7.23
C GLU A 18 -1.31 -19.10 8.71
N VAL A 19 -2.31 -18.56 9.41
CA VAL A 19 -2.22 -18.26 10.85
C VAL A 19 -2.04 -19.55 11.66
N ALA A 20 -2.81 -20.61 11.36
CA ALA A 20 -2.68 -21.88 12.05
C ALA A 20 -1.28 -22.49 11.87
N ALA A 21 -0.73 -22.47 10.64
CA ALA A 21 0.60 -22.96 10.36
C ALA A 21 1.69 -22.15 11.11
N GLY A 22 1.58 -20.82 11.07
CA GLY A 22 2.53 -19.91 11.72
C GLY A 22 2.55 -19.99 13.25
N LEU A 23 1.39 -20.27 13.88
CA LEU A 23 1.31 -20.49 15.33
C LEU A 23 1.82 -21.87 15.77
N GLN A 24 1.89 -22.84 14.84
CA GLN A 24 2.43 -24.18 15.07
C GLN A 24 3.94 -24.28 14.77
N SER A 25 4.53 -23.31 14.07
CA SER A 25 5.95 -23.33 13.73
C SER A 25 6.87 -23.05 14.94
N ILE A 26 8.13 -23.45 14.81
CA ILE A 26 9.20 -23.16 15.77
C ILE A 26 10.41 -22.62 14.99
N PRO A 27 10.71 -21.30 15.07
CA PRO A 27 9.98 -20.28 15.84
C PRO A 27 8.58 -20.00 15.27
N LYS A 28 7.68 -19.47 16.11
CA LYS A 28 6.35 -19.00 15.67
C LYS A 28 6.50 -17.76 14.82
N GLU A 29 5.75 -17.68 13.73
CA GLU A 29 5.83 -16.55 12.79
C GLU A 29 4.46 -16.25 12.20
N LEU A 30 4.18 -14.98 11.92
CA LEU A 30 3.00 -14.55 11.16
C LEU A 30 3.44 -13.61 10.05
N SER A 31 2.78 -13.69 8.89
CA SER A 31 3.07 -12.79 7.77
C SER A 31 2.79 -11.34 8.16
N PRO A 32 3.70 -10.39 7.85
CA PRO A 32 3.51 -8.98 8.18
C PRO A 32 2.34 -8.34 7.43
N LYS A 33 1.79 -8.99 6.39
CA LYS A 33 0.58 -8.50 5.71
C LYS A 33 -0.62 -8.33 6.65
N TYR A 34 -0.63 -9.10 7.75
CA TYR A 34 -1.66 -9.00 8.79
C TYR A 34 -1.52 -7.77 9.70
N PHE A 35 -0.44 -6.99 9.59
CA PHE A 35 -0.34 -5.68 10.22
C PHE A 35 -1.20 -4.62 9.54
N TYR A 36 -1.71 -4.84 8.33
CA TYR A 36 -2.36 -3.79 7.53
C TYR A 36 -3.88 -3.98 7.44
N ASP A 37 -4.51 -4.29 8.58
CA ASP A 37 -5.94 -4.00 8.75
C ASP A 37 -6.17 -2.48 8.85
N GLN A 38 -7.41 -2.03 9.00
CA GLN A 38 -7.71 -0.59 9.09
C GLN A 38 -6.86 0.11 10.18
N ARG A 39 -6.81 -0.46 11.38
CA ARG A 39 -6.12 0.17 12.51
C ARG A 39 -4.61 0.13 12.33
N GLY A 40 -4.07 -0.98 11.84
CA GLY A 40 -2.65 -1.12 11.60
C GLY A 40 -2.14 -0.26 10.44
N SER A 41 -2.96 -0.01 9.42
CA SER A 41 -2.68 0.99 8.39
C SER A 41 -2.65 2.42 8.95
N GLU A 42 -3.59 2.80 9.83
CA GLU A 42 -3.56 4.10 10.52
C GLU A 42 -2.29 4.26 11.38
N LEU A 43 -1.91 3.20 12.11
CA LEU A 43 -0.68 3.17 12.89
C LEU A 43 0.56 3.29 12.02
N PHE A 44 0.58 2.64 10.85
CA PHE A 44 1.68 2.80 9.90
C PHE A 44 1.80 4.24 9.39
N GLU A 45 0.67 4.88 9.07
CA GLU A 45 0.65 6.30 8.71
C GLU A 45 1.22 7.18 9.85
N GLU A 46 0.89 6.90 11.11
CA GLU A 46 1.50 7.56 12.27
C GLU A 46 3.02 7.31 12.33
N ILE A 47 3.46 6.07 12.13
CA ILE A 47 4.89 5.71 12.08
C ILE A 47 5.62 6.53 11.02
N THR A 48 5.03 6.76 9.85
CA THR A 48 5.69 7.53 8.77
C THR A 48 6.04 8.98 9.14
N ARG A 49 5.42 9.52 10.19
CA ARG A 49 5.62 10.89 10.68
C ARG A 49 6.63 10.98 11.82
N LEU A 50 7.05 9.84 12.39
CA LEU A 50 8.01 9.82 13.48
C LEU A 50 9.38 10.35 13.01
N PRO A 51 10.09 11.13 13.86
CA PRO A 51 11.42 11.63 13.51
C PRO A 51 12.42 10.50 13.23
N GLU A 52 12.31 9.38 13.95
CA GLU A 52 13.12 8.18 13.82
C GLU A 52 12.85 7.43 12.51
N TYR A 53 11.61 7.48 12.01
CA TYR A 53 11.21 6.82 10.77
C TYR A 53 11.47 7.71 9.54
N TYR A 54 12.75 7.90 9.23
CA TYR A 54 13.17 8.68 8.07
C TYR A 54 12.71 8.18 6.68
N PRO A 55 12.44 6.88 6.41
CA PRO A 55 12.24 6.38 5.05
C PRO A 55 11.22 7.17 4.23
N THR A 56 10.03 7.41 4.78
CA THR A 56 8.95 8.12 4.06
C THR A 56 9.35 9.54 3.69
N ARG A 57 10.01 10.26 4.61
CA ARG A 57 10.47 11.64 4.37
C ARG A 57 11.59 11.68 3.32
N THR A 58 12.52 10.74 3.38
CA THR A 58 13.63 10.68 2.41
C THR A 58 13.12 10.34 1.00
N GLU A 59 12.26 9.34 0.87
CA GLU A 59 11.66 8.97 -0.42
C GLU A 59 10.86 10.13 -1.01
N ARG A 60 10.02 10.79 -0.21
CA ARG A 60 9.26 11.97 -0.63
C ARG A 60 10.17 13.07 -1.18
N SER A 61 11.29 13.36 -0.50
CA SER A 61 12.26 14.36 -0.96
C SER A 61 12.90 13.96 -2.29
N LEU A 62 13.26 12.69 -2.45
CA LEU A 62 13.81 12.19 -3.72
C LEU A 62 12.77 12.29 -4.85
N LEU A 63 11.53 11.88 -4.63
CA LEU A 63 10.48 12.00 -5.63
C LEU A 63 10.26 13.46 -6.04
N ALA A 64 10.21 14.37 -5.07
CA ALA A 64 10.03 15.80 -5.35
C ALA A 64 11.19 16.39 -6.18
N SER A 65 12.43 15.96 -5.94
CA SER A 65 13.60 16.46 -6.67
C SER A 65 13.76 15.85 -8.06
N TRP A 66 13.49 14.55 -8.22
CA TRP A 66 13.88 13.81 -9.42
C TRP A 66 12.74 13.56 -10.41
N MET A 67 11.48 13.48 -9.96
CA MET A 67 10.36 13.14 -10.85
C MET A 67 10.13 14.12 -12.00
N PRO A 68 10.22 15.46 -11.82
CA PRO A 68 9.98 16.40 -12.92
C PRO A 68 10.90 16.17 -14.14
N GLU A 69 12.18 15.89 -13.90
CA GLU A 69 13.15 15.62 -14.96
C GLU A 69 12.97 14.22 -15.54
N LEU A 70 12.87 13.20 -14.68
CA LEU A 70 12.75 11.80 -15.10
C LEU A 70 11.50 11.56 -15.94
N ILE A 71 10.36 12.13 -15.57
CA ILE A 71 9.12 11.99 -16.33
C ILE A 71 9.25 12.61 -17.73
N GLY A 72 9.91 13.76 -17.85
CA GLY A 72 10.17 14.39 -19.14
C GLY A 72 11.02 13.52 -20.07
N MET A 73 12.00 12.79 -19.51
CA MET A 73 12.84 11.86 -20.27
C MET A 73 12.13 10.54 -20.60
N LEU A 74 11.37 9.99 -19.65
CA LEU A 74 10.72 8.69 -19.80
C LEU A 74 9.50 8.75 -20.73
N GLY A 75 8.80 9.88 -20.77
CA GLY A 75 7.55 10.02 -21.53
C GLY A 75 6.46 9.05 -21.07
N ALA A 76 6.51 8.63 -19.80
CA ALA A 76 5.60 7.64 -19.25
C ALA A 76 4.15 8.14 -19.27
N ARG A 77 3.24 7.33 -19.82
CA ARG A 77 1.82 7.67 -19.94
C ARG A 77 0.93 7.09 -18.85
N SER A 78 1.40 6.04 -18.21
CA SER A 78 0.67 5.32 -17.18
C SER A 78 1.52 5.15 -15.93
N LEU A 79 0.89 5.27 -14.77
CA LEU A 79 1.48 4.98 -13.48
C LEU A 79 0.76 3.78 -12.85
N VAL A 80 1.49 2.71 -12.59
CA VAL A 80 1.01 1.54 -11.84
C VAL A 80 1.70 1.54 -10.49
N GLU A 81 0.94 1.55 -9.41
CA GLU A 81 1.46 1.64 -8.05
C GLU A 81 1.08 0.41 -7.24
N LEU A 82 2.10 -0.27 -6.71
CA LEU A 82 1.95 -1.43 -5.83
C LEU A 82 2.06 -0.97 -4.37
N GLY A 83 0.97 -1.08 -3.62
CA GLY A 83 0.88 -0.56 -2.25
C GLY A 83 0.65 0.95 -2.22
N ALA A 84 -0.47 1.41 -2.82
CA ALA A 84 -0.75 2.83 -3.00
C ALA A 84 -0.95 3.62 -1.68
N GLY A 85 -1.41 2.96 -0.61
CA GLY A 85 -1.57 3.57 0.71
C GLY A 85 -2.32 4.92 0.66
N SER A 86 -1.76 5.95 1.32
CA SER A 86 -2.30 7.32 1.36
C SER A 86 -2.07 8.15 0.09
N ALA A 87 -1.29 7.65 -0.88
CA ALA A 87 -0.94 8.30 -2.15
C ALA A 87 -0.29 9.70 -2.07
N GLU A 88 0.19 10.12 -0.90
CA GLU A 88 0.91 11.39 -0.73
C GLU A 88 2.15 11.49 -1.64
N LYS A 89 2.85 10.37 -1.83
CA LYS A 89 4.02 10.25 -2.72
C LYS A 89 3.59 10.19 -4.18
N THR A 90 2.52 9.47 -4.47
CA THR A 90 1.94 9.31 -5.82
C THR A 90 1.61 10.64 -6.45
N ARG A 91 1.08 11.59 -5.67
CA ARG A 91 0.78 12.94 -6.16
C ARG A 91 1.99 13.62 -6.78
N LEU A 92 3.19 13.44 -6.21
CA LEU A 92 4.42 14.03 -6.76
C LEU A 92 4.73 13.50 -8.18
N ILE A 93 4.50 12.21 -8.39
CA ILE A 93 4.72 11.55 -9.69
C ILE A 93 3.64 11.99 -10.68
N LEU A 94 2.37 11.94 -10.28
CA LEU A 94 1.24 12.34 -11.12
C LEU A 94 1.30 13.81 -11.50
N ASP A 95 1.72 14.70 -10.60
CA ASP A 95 1.89 16.12 -10.90
C ASP A 95 3.03 16.36 -11.89
N ALA A 96 4.13 15.60 -11.79
CA ALA A 96 5.19 15.64 -12.80
C ALA A 96 4.68 15.16 -14.17
N MET A 97 3.91 14.06 -14.22
CA MET A 97 3.28 13.55 -15.45
C MET A 97 2.27 14.54 -16.05
N ARG A 98 1.44 15.19 -15.22
CA ARG A 98 0.47 16.22 -15.65
C ARG A 98 1.20 17.41 -16.27
N LYS A 99 2.27 17.90 -15.64
CA LYS A 99 3.09 19.01 -16.17
C LYS A 99 3.78 18.65 -17.49
N ALA A 100 4.21 17.40 -17.65
CA ALA A 100 4.78 16.89 -18.90
C ALA A 100 3.73 16.61 -19.97
N GLY A 101 2.43 16.68 -19.65
CA GLY A 101 1.34 16.36 -20.58
C GLY A 101 1.22 14.86 -20.89
N THR A 102 1.74 13.98 -20.03
CA THR A 102 1.75 12.53 -20.26
C THR A 102 0.79 11.76 -19.35
N ALA A 103 0.18 12.37 -18.33
CA ALA A 103 -0.70 11.66 -17.39
C ALA A 103 -2.00 11.14 -18.04
N GLU A 104 -2.01 9.90 -18.55
CA GLU A 104 -3.20 9.27 -19.17
C GLU A 104 -3.91 8.28 -18.24
N VAL A 105 -3.16 7.44 -17.50
CA VAL A 105 -3.74 6.36 -16.67
C VAL A 105 -3.03 6.23 -15.34
N TYR A 106 -3.78 6.08 -14.25
CA TYR A 106 -3.27 5.67 -12.94
C TYR A 106 -3.95 4.38 -12.47
N VAL A 107 -3.16 3.40 -12.04
CA VAL A 107 -3.62 2.08 -11.57
C VAL A 107 -3.08 1.85 -10.15
N PRO A 108 -3.86 2.17 -9.11
CA PRO A 108 -3.48 1.86 -7.75
C PRO A 108 -3.83 0.41 -7.40
N ILE A 109 -2.90 -0.29 -6.77
CA ILE A 109 -3.07 -1.67 -6.29
C ILE A 109 -2.76 -1.68 -4.79
N ASP A 110 -3.71 -2.11 -3.97
CA ASP A 110 -3.52 -2.22 -2.53
C ASP A 110 -4.30 -3.42 -1.95
N VAL A 111 -3.84 -3.95 -0.82
CA VAL A 111 -4.55 -4.99 -0.08
C VAL A 111 -5.69 -4.40 0.76
N SER A 112 -5.61 -3.11 1.10
CA SER A 112 -6.61 -2.38 1.86
C SER A 112 -7.63 -1.70 0.94
N ALA A 113 -8.80 -2.32 0.79
CA ALA A 113 -9.87 -1.82 -0.07
C ALA A 113 -10.40 -0.44 0.35
N THR A 114 -10.47 -0.16 1.66
CA THR A 114 -10.92 1.13 2.20
C THR A 114 -9.94 2.25 1.89
N PHE A 115 -8.65 2.02 2.15
CA PHE A 115 -7.60 3.00 1.82
C PHE A 115 -7.55 3.28 0.32
N LEU A 116 -7.66 2.24 -0.51
CA LEU A 116 -7.70 2.38 -1.96
C LEU A 116 -8.87 3.26 -2.43
N ALA A 117 -10.07 3.03 -1.88
CA ALA A 117 -11.26 3.79 -2.23
C ALA A 117 -11.16 5.26 -1.81
N GLU A 118 -10.68 5.53 -0.59
CA GLU A 118 -10.47 6.91 -0.14
C GLU A 118 -9.41 7.63 -0.97
N THR A 119 -8.32 6.94 -1.30
CA THR A 119 -7.23 7.48 -2.11
C THR A 119 -7.70 7.82 -3.52
N ALA A 120 -8.51 6.96 -4.15
CA ALA A 120 -9.08 7.22 -5.47
C ALA A 120 -9.94 8.49 -5.53
N VAL A 121 -10.63 8.86 -4.44
CA VAL A 121 -11.44 10.09 -4.36
C VAL A 121 -10.58 11.35 -4.23
N ARG A 122 -9.33 11.23 -3.73
CA ARG A 122 -8.45 12.36 -3.38
C ARG A 122 -7.37 12.67 -4.43
N LEU A 123 -7.36 12.01 -5.58
CA LEU A 123 -6.34 12.12 -6.65
C LEU A 123 -6.92 12.67 -7.95
#